data_AF-A0A1C6KTD1-F1
#
_entry.id   AF-A0A1C6KTD1-F1
#
_cell.length_a   1.000
_cell.length_b   1.000
_cell.length_c   1.000
_cell.angle_alpha   90.00
_cell.angle_beta   90.00
_cell.angle_gamma   90.00
#
_symmetry.space_group_name_H-M   'P 1'
#
loop_
_entity.id
_entity.type
_entity.pdbx_description
1 polymer ?
#
loop_
_entity_poly.entity_id
_entity_poly.type
_entity_poly.pdbx_seq_one_letter_code
_entity_poly.pdbx_strand_id
1 'polypeptide(L)'
;MHPDKLFIYSTDNHGVSRARNYGFAHSHGEYIWFLDSDDYVETDACRLLYEKAAKDGNDLVLFRFNSVYPDTNEKKPSPCVHYNQNFNIASKPYELANIVLYPWNKLIRRTLFEGIEFPEGIRFEDVPVSFQLCTRARSIGVINLCFYNYIRSIGFYKALTRTTFDICKAYNYVISFMKESGFYQQYYNEITYGAVRHFLFRIRKLLTNYETRKKELKIQFTEALYNFLDHTFPDWQDNKYVRYTMPAPVVKMFYFYSDRQHVLNFINHCDSLPPQQKNWLKDYRVPFEKNSLYRPSDLPEKTAAQFYQFTFASTI
;
A
#
# COMPACT_ATOMS: atom_id res chain seq x y z
N MET A 1 -1.08 18.04 30.55
CA MET A 1 -1.75 16.85 29.98
C MET A 1 -3.23 16.92 30.29
N HIS A 2 -4.09 16.33 29.46
CA HIS A 2 -5.52 16.17 29.75
C HIS A 2 -5.76 14.74 30.25
N PRO A 3 -5.63 14.46 31.56
CA PRO A 3 -5.68 13.09 32.09
C PRO A 3 -6.98 12.36 31.76
N ASP A 4 -8.10 13.09 31.70
CA ASP A 4 -9.42 12.54 31.33
C ASP A 4 -9.54 12.10 29.86
N LYS A 5 -8.49 12.36 29.06
CA LYS A 5 -8.42 12.00 27.64
C LYS A 5 -7.34 10.95 27.35
N LEU A 6 -6.58 10.51 28.37
CA LEU A 6 -5.52 9.52 28.23
C LEU A 6 -5.90 8.23 28.97
N PHE A 7 -6.10 7.16 28.21
CA PHE A 7 -6.41 5.84 28.72
C PHE A 7 -5.25 4.90 28.35
N ILE A 8 -4.72 4.18 29.34
CA ILE A 8 -3.60 3.25 29.15
C ILE A 8 -4.11 1.84 29.45
N TYR A 9 -3.92 0.95 28.49
CA TYR A 9 -4.27 -0.46 28.61
C TYR A 9 -3.02 -1.30 28.46
N SER A 10 -2.76 -2.19 29.41
CA SER A 10 -1.65 -3.15 29.35
C SER A 10 -2.20 -4.51 28.95
N THR A 11 -1.58 -5.11 27.93
CA THR A 11 -1.97 -6.42 27.38
C THR A 11 -0.72 -7.20 26.98
N ASP A 12 -0.83 -8.52 26.89
CA ASP A 12 0.23 -9.34 26.33
C ASP A 12 0.46 -9.00 24.84
N ASN A 13 1.71 -9.13 24.38
CA ASN A 13 2.06 -8.78 23.01
C ASN A 13 1.53 -9.81 22.01
N HIS A 14 0.42 -9.47 21.36
CA HIS A 14 -0.18 -10.24 20.25
C HIS A 14 -0.09 -9.52 18.89
N GLY A 15 0.79 -8.52 18.79
CA GLY A 15 1.00 -7.76 17.56
C GLY A 15 0.05 -6.58 17.34
N VAL A 16 0.33 -5.79 16.30
CA VAL A 16 -0.29 -4.48 16.05
C VAL A 16 -1.79 -4.57 15.73
N SER A 17 -2.24 -5.60 15.00
CA SER A 17 -3.66 -5.80 14.70
C SER A 17 -4.49 -5.92 15.97
N ARG A 18 -4.03 -6.75 16.93
CA ARG A 18 -4.70 -6.93 18.23
C ARG A 18 -4.78 -5.62 18.98
N ALA A 19 -3.68 -4.88 19.05
CA ALA A 19 -3.63 -3.60 19.75
C ALA A 19 -4.61 -2.58 19.15
N ARG A 20 -4.69 -2.48 17.82
CA ARG A 20 -5.64 -1.58 17.12
C ARG A 20 -7.10 -2.01 17.34
N ASN A 21 -7.41 -3.30 17.23
CA ASN A 21 -8.76 -3.84 17.49
C ASN A 21 -9.18 -3.57 18.93
N TYR A 22 -8.29 -3.84 19.89
CA TYR A 22 -8.53 -3.58 21.31
C TYR A 22 -8.75 -2.08 21.58
N GLY A 23 -7.93 -1.21 20.99
CA GLY A 23 -8.08 0.24 21.09
C GLY A 23 -9.41 0.74 20.51
N PHE A 24 -9.85 0.20 19.36
CA PHE A 24 -11.16 0.53 18.79
C PHE A 24 -12.31 0.13 19.71
N ALA A 25 -12.28 -1.09 20.27
CA ALA A 25 -13.33 -1.59 21.17
C ALA A 25 -13.53 -0.70 22.42
N HIS A 26 -12.46 -0.05 22.90
CA HIS A 26 -12.48 0.85 24.06
C HIS A 26 -12.59 2.34 23.70
N SER A 27 -12.63 2.66 22.40
CA SER A 27 -12.82 4.04 21.96
C SER A 27 -14.29 4.44 22.09
N HIS A 28 -14.57 5.75 22.16
CA HIS A 28 -15.95 6.29 22.21
C HIS A 28 -16.17 7.52 21.31
N GLY A 29 -15.14 7.98 20.60
CA GLY A 29 -15.24 9.15 19.73
C GLY A 29 -16.15 8.91 18.52
N GLU A 30 -16.79 9.97 18.01
CA GLU A 30 -17.55 9.93 16.76
C GLU A 30 -16.66 9.52 15.57
N TYR A 31 -15.38 9.93 15.62
CA TYR A 31 -14.35 9.57 14.66
C TYR A 31 -13.16 8.92 15.35
N ILE A 32 -12.48 8.05 14.63
CA ILE A 32 -11.32 7.27 15.04
C ILE A 32 -10.14 7.62 14.14
N TRP A 33 -8.97 7.80 14.74
CA TRP A 33 -7.70 7.96 14.02
C TRP A 33 -6.66 7.06 14.69
N PHE A 34 -6.16 6.08 13.94
CA PHE A 34 -5.07 5.21 14.40
C PHE A 34 -3.74 5.93 14.18
N LEU A 35 -2.86 5.95 15.18
CA LEU A 35 -1.53 6.55 15.10
C LEU A 35 -0.49 5.49 15.46
N ASP A 36 0.63 5.45 14.74
CA ASP A 36 1.76 4.62 15.14
C ASP A 36 2.61 5.38 16.18
N SER A 37 3.16 4.67 17.16
CA SER A 37 3.80 5.26 18.35
C SER A 37 5.17 5.88 18.10
N ASP A 38 5.77 5.59 16.95
CA ASP A 38 7.09 6.06 16.51
C ASP A 38 7.02 7.30 15.60
N ASP A 39 5.82 7.87 15.42
CA ASP A 39 5.53 9.02 14.57
C ASP A 39 4.90 10.19 15.36
N TYR A 40 4.63 11.31 14.68
CA TYR A 40 3.97 12.46 15.29
C TYR A 40 3.03 13.19 14.32
N VAL A 41 2.10 13.98 14.86
CA VAL A 41 1.09 14.72 14.09
C VAL A 41 1.22 16.23 14.26
N GLU A 42 0.68 16.99 13.30
CA GLU A 42 0.61 18.45 13.40
C GLU A 42 -0.41 18.89 14.47
N THR A 43 -0.15 20.01 15.14
CA THR A 43 -0.94 20.48 16.30
C THR A 43 -2.41 20.75 15.99
N ASP A 44 -2.72 21.21 14.79
CA ASP A 44 -4.08 21.52 14.33
C ASP A 44 -4.80 20.32 13.67
N ALA A 45 -4.14 19.17 13.55
CA ALA A 45 -4.63 18.04 12.76
C ALA A 45 -6.03 17.58 13.19
N CYS A 46 -6.23 17.28 14.48
CA CYS A 46 -7.52 16.79 14.98
C CYS A 46 -8.66 17.78 14.71
N ARG A 47 -8.41 19.08 14.90
CA ARG A 47 -9.41 20.14 14.69
C ARG A 47 -9.79 20.24 13.21
N LEU A 48 -8.81 20.37 12.31
CA LEU A 48 -9.04 20.54 10.87
C LEU A 48 -9.66 19.29 10.23
N LEU A 49 -9.25 18.10 10.67
CA LEU A 49 -9.83 16.84 10.20
C LEU A 49 -11.28 16.70 10.63
N TYR A 50 -11.59 17.00 11.90
CA TYR A 50 -12.96 16.96 12.41
C TYR A 50 -13.84 18.00 11.75
N GLU A 51 -13.39 19.25 11.62
CA GLU A 51 -14.13 20.33 10.94
C GLU A 51 -14.52 19.92 9.52
N LYS A 52 -13.59 19.33 8.76
CA LYS A 52 -13.87 18.79 7.42
C LYS A 52 -14.92 17.68 7.46
N ALA A 53 -14.71 16.68 8.31
CA ALA A 53 -15.58 15.51 8.38
C ALA A 53 -17.02 15.90 8.77
N ALA A 54 -17.15 16.75 9.79
CA ALA A 54 -18.43 17.22 10.30
C ALA A 54 -19.16 18.14 9.31
N LYS A 55 -18.44 19.11 8.70
CA LYS A 55 -19.03 20.05 7.75
C LYS A 55 -19.61 19.35 6.52
N ASP A 56 -18.91 18.34 6.03
CA ASP A 56 -19.24 17.70 4.75
C ASP A 56 -19.95 16.34 4.92
N GLY A 57 -20.14 15.88 6.17
CA GLY A 57 -20.70 14.57 6.47
C GLY A 57 -19.87 13.42 5.89
N ASN A 58 -18.53 13.51 5.96
CA ASN A 58 -17.66 12.47 5.42
C ASN A 58 -17.59 11.25 6.35
N ASP A 59 -17.73 10.05 5.79
CA ASP A 59 -17.50 8.80 6.52
C ASP A 59 -16.00 8.52 6.71
N LEU A 60 -15.18 9.07 5.82
CA LEU A 60 -13.74 8.91 5.79
C LEU A 60 -13.10 10.21 5.32
N VAL A 61 -12.05 10.69 5.99
CA VAL A 61 -11.26 11.83 5.52
C VAL A 61 -9.83 11.38 5.28
N LEU A 62 -9.37 11.52 4.04
CA LEU A 62 -8.00 11.26 3.63
C LEU A 62 -7.19 12.55 3.63
N PHE A 63 -5.92 12.44 3.98
CA PHE A 63 -5.00 13.57 4.00
C PHE A 63 -3.58 13.13 3.64
N ARG A 64 -2.71 14.11 3.44
CA ARG A 64 -1.30 13.87 3.10
C ARG A 64 -0.49 13.64 4.36
N PHE A 65 0.72 13.14 4.18
CA PHE A 65 1.68 12.98 5.25
C PHE A 65 3.05 13.43 4.80
N ASN A 66 3.96 13.63 5.73
CA ASN A 66 5.35 13.88 5.43
C ASN A 66 6.18 12.62 5.71
N SER A 67 7.10 12.31 4.83
CA SER A 67 8.23 11.44 5.14
C SER A 67 9.34 12.28 5.78
N VAL A 68 9.68 11.96 7.03
CA VAL A 68 10.75 12.61 7.79
C VAL A 68 12.00 11.73 7.72
N TYR A 69 13.12 12.31 7.26
CA TYR A 69 14.41 11.64 7.14
C TYR A 69 15.30 12.09 8.30
N PRO A 70 15.49 11.26 9.34
CA PRO A 70 16.21 11.68 10.55
C PRO A 70 17.64 12.14 10.27
N ASP A 71 18.32 11.47 9.33
CA ASP A 71 19.72 11.75 8.99
C ASP A 71 19.94 13.13 8.37
N THR A 72 18.98 13.61 7.59
CA THR A 72 19.07 14.88 6.85
C THR A 72 18.17 15.98 7.43
N ASN A 73 17.34 15.62 8.42
CA ASN A 73 16.23 16.43 8.92
C ASN A 73 15.27 16.91 7.81
N GLU A 74 15.24 16.20 6.67
CA GLU A 74 14.42 16.57 5.52
C GLU A 74 12.98 16.07 5.70
N LYS A 75 12.02 16.92 5.34
CA LYS A 75 10.59 16.61 5.39
C LYS A 75 10.00 16.66 3.98
N LYS A 76 9.61 15.50 3.43
CA LYS A 76 9.02 15.39 2.08
C LYS A 76 7.53 15.11 2.15
N PRO A 77 6.67 15.99 1.62
CA PRO A 77 5.24 15.73 1.61
C PRO A 77 4.90 14.62 0.60
N SER A 78 3.94 13.76 0.97
CA SER A 78 3.36 12.77 0.07
C SER A 78 2.65 13.48 -1.09
N PRO A 79 2.58 12.91 -2.29
CA PRO A 79 1.76 13.45 -3.36
C PRO A 79 0.27 13.43 -2.97
N CYS A 80 -0.53 14.32 -3.56
CA CYS A 80 -1.98 14.37 -3.41
C CYS A 80 -2.65 14.25 -4.77
N VAL A 81 -3.75 13.48 -4.82
CA VAL A 81 -4.47 13.22 -6.08
C VAL A 81 -5.74 14.08 -6.20
N HIS A 82 -6.43 14.37 -5.09
CA HIS A 82 -7.65 15.20 -5.07
C HIS A 82 -7.44 16.45 -4.24
N TYR A 83 -7.49 17.61 -4.89
CA TYR A 83 -7.45 18.88 -4.18
C TYR A 83 -8.79 19.15 -3.52
N ASN A 84 -8.90 18.81 -2.23
CA ASN A 84 -10.01 19.14 -1.34
C ASN A 84 -11.42 18.73 -1.81
N GLN A 85 -11.52 17.87 -2.82
CA GLN A 85 -12.77 17.41 -3.41
C GLN A 85 -13.24 16.11 -2.74
N ASN A 86 -14.51 16.08 -2.33
CA ASN A 86 -15.11 14.86 -1.83
C ASN A 86 -15.48 13.93 -2.98
N PHE A 87 -15.44 12.62 -2.72
CA PHE A 87 -15.80 11.61 -3.70
C PHE A 87 -16.33 10.34 -3.01
N ASN A 88 -16.78 9.40 -3.81
CA ASN A 88 -16.95 8.02 -3.38
C ASN A 88 -16.41 7.10 -4.47
N ILE A 89 -16.18 5.84 -4.10
CA ILE A 89 -15.50 4.90 -4.99
C ILE A 89 -16.38 4.50 -6.18
N ALA A 90 -17.71 4.54 -6.02
CA ALA A 90 -18.63 4.27 -7.13
C ALA A 90 -18.51 5.31 -8.25
N SER A 91 -18.35 6.60 -7.89
CA SER A 91 -18.16 7.70 -8.86
C SER A 91 -16.72 7.85 -9.34
N LYS A 92 -15.73 7.42 -8.54
CA LYS A 92 -14.31 7.47 -8.89
C LYS A 92 -13.60 6.13 -8.55
N PRO A 93 -13.87 5.05 -9.30
CA PRO A 93 -13.34 3.71 -8.98
C PRO A 93 -11.81 3.66 -9.03
N TYR A 94 -11.19 4.47 -9.87
CA TYR A 94 -9.73 4.60 -9.98
C TYR A 94 -9.04 4.96 -8.65
N GLU A 95 -9.75 5.59 -7.71
CA GLU A 95 -9.19 5.94 -6.40
C GLU A 95 -8.94 4.73 -5.52
N LEU A 96 -9.73 3.67 -5.67
CA LEU A 96 -9.49 2.42 -4.97
C LEU A 96 -8.18 1.76 -5.43
N ALA A 97 -7.84 1.90 -6.70
CA ALA A 97 -6.58 1.41 -7.26
C ALA A 97 -5.36 2.15 -6.68
N ASN A 98 -5.56 3.40 -6.26
CA ASN A 98 -4.54 4.35 -5.83
C ASN A 98 -4.66 4.76 -4.36
N ILE A 99 -5.36 3.99 -3.55
CA ILE A 99 -5.50 4.30 -2.14
C ILE A 99 -4.17 4.15 -1.40
N VAL A 100 -3.88 5.10 -0.51
CA VAL A 100 -2.83 4.96 0.52
C VAL A 100 -3.38 4.02 1.59
N LEU A 101 -2.69 2.94 1.92
CA LEU A 101 -3.25 1.86 2.75
C LEU A 101 -3.09 2.06 4.25
N TYR A 102 -2.33 3.06 4.69
CA TYR A 102 -2.05 3.22 6.11
C TYR A 102 -3.29 3.62 6.92
N PRO A 103 -3.52 3.00 8.08
CA PRO A 103 -4.60 3.43 8.98
C PRO A 103 -4.40 4.87 9.46
N TRP A 104 -3.15 5.30 9.59
CA TRP A 104 -2.78 6.61 10.12
C TRP A 104 -2.97 7.77 9.15
N ASN A 105 -3.27 7.53 7.87
CA ASN A 105 -3.51 8.62 6.93
C ASN A 105 -5.02 8.96 6.77
N LYS A 106 -5.85 8.47 7.71
CA LYS A 106 -7.31 8.54 7.61
C LYS A 106 -7.94 8.89 8.95
N LEU A 107 -8.90 9.81 8.93
CA LEU A 107 -9.89 9.97 10.00
C LEU A 107 -11.13 9.19 9.59
N ILE A 108 -11.58 8.28 10.45
CA ILE A 108 -12.60 7.28 10.12
C ILE A 108 -13.83 7.54 10.99
N ARG A 109 -15.02 7.70 10.40
CA ARG A 109 -16.26 7.74 11.18
C ARG A 109 -16.42 6.40 11.91
N ARG A 110 -16.64 6.42 13.22
CA ARG A 110 -16.66 5.20 14.04
C ARG A 110 -17.59 4.13 13.46
N THR A 111 -18.81 4.54 13.07
CA THR A 111 -19.82 3.64 12.50
C THR A 111 -19.40 3.02 11.16
N LEU A 112 -18.46 3.64 10.41
CA LEU A 112 -17.89 3.04 9.20
C LEU A 112 -16.97 1.86 9.54
N PHE A 113 -16.28 1.92 10.68
CA PHE A 113 -15.36 0.87 11.15
C PHE A 113 -16.08 -0.28 11.88
N GLU A 114 -17.36 -0.11 12.23
CA GLU A 114 -18.13 -1.18 12.88
C GLU A 114 -18.22 -2.44 12.00
N GLY A 115 -17.89 -3.60 12.59
CA GLY A 115 -17.79 -4.87 11.86
C GLY A 115 -16.59 -4.94 10.91
N ILE A 116 -15.61 -4.04 11.02
CA ILE A 116 -14.27 -4.17 10.43
C ILE A 116 -13.28 -4.44 11.55
N GLU A 117 -12.37 -5.37 11.31
CA GLU A 117 -11.25 -5.65 12.21
C GLU A 117 -9.96 -5.75 11.40
N PHE A 118 -8.84 -5.36 12.03
CA PHE A 118 -7.52 -5.66 11.51
C PHE A 118 -7.29 -7.17 11.61
N PRO A 119 -7.01 -7.89 10.51
CA PRO A 119 -6.72 -9.31 10.61
C PRO A 119 -5.49 -9.56 11.48
N GLU A 120 -5.65 -10.39 12.51
CA GLU A 120 -4.59 -10.76 13.43
C GLU A 120 -3.67 -11.83 12.81
N GLY A 121 -2.40 -11.86 13.24
CA GLY A 121 -1.45 -12.90 12.83
C GLY A 121 -0.92 -12.81 11.40
N ILE A 122 -1.19 -11.73 10.66
CA ILE A 122 -0.62 -11.47 9.34
C ILE A 122 0.13 -10.14 9.29
N ARG A 123 1.13 -10.06 8.41
CA ARG A 123 1.64 -8.77 7.94
C ARG A 123 0.71 -8.20 6.86
N PHE A 124 0.69 -6.87 6.70
CA PHE A 124 -0.12 -6.16 5.70
C PHE A 124 -1.62 -6.19 6.02
N GLU A 125 -1.94 -6.18 7.32
CA GLU A 125 -3.27 -6.06 7.90
C GLU A 125 -4.02 -4.81 7.46
N ASP A 126 -3.28 -3.77 7.06
CA ASP A 126 -3.75 -2.48 6.59
C ASP A 126 -4.41 -2.54 5.20
N VAL A 127 -3.97 -3.49 4.36
CA VAL A 127 -4.48 -3.69 3.00
C VAL A 127 -5.98 -4.00 3.02
N PRO A 128 -6.48 -5.09 3.66
CA PRO A 128 -7.91 -5.41 3.66
C PRO A 128 -8.76 -4.33 4.34
N VAL A 129 -8.27 -3.75 5.44
CA VAL A 129 -9.02 -2.70 6.17
C VAL A 129 -9.24 -1.47 5.30
N SER A 130 -8.21 -1.01 4.57
CA SER A 130 -8.36 0.16 3.70
C SER A 130 -9.33 -0.07 2.53
N PHE A 131 -9.33 -1.27 1.93
CA PHE A 131 -10.31 -1.63 0.91
C PHE A 131 -11.74 -1.66 1.48
N GLN A 132 -11.94 -2.23 2.67
CA GLN A 132 -13.23 -2.26 3.35
C GLN A 132 -13.75 -0.86 3.67
N LEU A 133 -12.89 0.01 4.23
CA LEU A 133 -13.27 1.38 4.57
C LEU A 133 -13.70 2.18 3.35
N CYS A 134 -12.91 2.14 2.28
CA CYS A 134 -13.22 2.94 1.10
C CYS A 134 -14.46 2.43 0.36
N THR A 135 -14.64 1.12 0.23
CA THR A 135 -15.81 0.56 -0.45
C THR A 135 -17.11 0.77 0.32
N ARG A 136 -17.06 0.78 1.66
CA ARG A 136 -18.23 1.06 2.51
C ARG A 136 -18.55 2.56 2.65
N ALA A 137 -17.57 3.45 2.48
CA ALA A 137 -17.75 4.89 2.64
C ALA A 137 -18.67 5.48 1.54
N ARG A 138 -19.72 6.20 1.96
CA ARG A 138 -20.62 6.92 1.04
C ARG A 138 -20.04 8.25 0.60
N SER A 139 -19.25 8.86 1.48
CA SER A 139 -18.56 10.14 1.24
C SER A 139 -17.15 10.11 1.82
N ILE A 140 -16.16 10.30 0.95
CA ILE A 140 -14.74 10.40 1.29
C ILE A 140 -14.30 11.84 1.08
N GLY A 141 -13.90 12.50 2.16
CA GLY A 141 -13.32 13.83 2.13
C GLY A 141 -11.81 13.77 1.89
N VAL A 142 -11.26 14.81 1.29
CA VAL A 142 -9.80 14.96 1.13
C VAL A 142 -9.37 16.31 1.68
N ILE A 143 -8.22 16.34 2.36
CA ILE A 143 -7.52 17.57 2.72
C ILE A 143 -6.11 17.53 2.15
N ASN A 144 -5.77 18.52 1.33
CA ASN A 144 -4.44 18.69 0.73
C ASN A 144 -3.43 19.32 1.72
N LEU A 145 -3.41 18.86 2.96
CA LEU A 145 -2.46 19.25 4.00
C LEU A 145 -1.81 18.01 4.58
N CYS A 146 -0.56 18.16 5.02
CA CYS A 146 0.17 17.07 5.64
C CYS A 146 -0.01 17.11 7.15
N PHE A 147 -0.78 16.17 7.71
CA PHE A 147 -1.08 16.14 9.15
C PHE A 147 -0.28 15.11 9.95
N TYR A 148 0.31 14.15 9.26
CA TYR A 148 1.05 13.05 9.86
C TYR A 148 2.51 13.11 9.41
N ASN A 149 3.45 12.84 10.31
CA ASN A 149 4.88 12.89 10.07
C ASN A 149 5.47 11.50 10.32
N TYR A 150 5.63 10.76 9.22
CA TYR A 150 6.17 9.41 9.21
C TYR A 150 7.70 9.44 9.30
N ILE A 151 8.24 9.01 10.43
CA ILE A 151 9.67 8.94 10.70
C ILE A 151 10.25 7.70 10.01
N ARG A 152 11.10 7.92 9.00
CA ARG A 152 11.70 6.81 8.26
C ARG A 152 12.83 6.19 9.06
N SER A 153 12.62 4.99 9.60
CA SER A 153 13.70 4.18 10.17
C SER A 153 14.52 3.48 9.07
N ILE A 154 15.85 3.46 9.23
CA ILE A 154 16.81 3.01 8.20
C ILE A 154 16.87 1.48 8.07
N GLY A 155 16.23 0.72 8.97
CA GLY A 155 16.52 -0.71 9.16
C GLY A 155 15.36 -1.70 9.12
N PHE A 156 14.12 -1.30 9.42
CA PHE A 156 13.09 -2.28 9.81
C PHE A 156 12.56 -3.17 8.66
N TYR A 157 12.71 -2.73 7.41
CA TYR A 157 11.94 -3.27 6.28
C TYR A 157 12.76 -3.90 5.14
N LYS A 158 14.08 -4.01 5.31
CA LYS A 158 15.00 -4.39 4.21
C LYS A 158 15.04 -5.89 3.87
N ALA A 159 14.61 -6.77 4.77
CA ALA A 159 14.79 -8.21 4.62
C ALA A 159 13.52 -8.92 4.15
N LEU A 160 13.65 -9.72 3.09
CA LEU A 160 12.65 -10.74 2.76
C LEU A 160 12.57 -11.75 3.93
N THR A 161 11.37 -11.91 4.48
CA THR A 161 11.05 -12.86 5.56
C THR A 161 9.86 -13.73 5.14
N ARG A 162 9.57 -14.77 5.92
CA ARG A 162 8.36 -15.60 5.73
C ARG A 162 7.08 -14.76 5.81
N THR A 163 7.02 -13.79 6.72
CA THR A 163 5.87 -12.87 6.85
C THR A 163 5.68 -11.95 5.65
N THR A 164 6.67 -11.79 4.75
CA THR A 164 6.46 -11.07 3.49
C THR A 164 5.46 -11.79 2.57
N PHE A 165 5.31 -13.11 2.71
CA PHE A 165 4.35 -13.92 1.93
C PHE A 165 2.90 -13.62 2.32
N ASP A 166 2.68 -13.05 3.51
CA ASP A 166 1.34 -12.71 3.99
C ASP A 166 0.64 -11.67 3.11
N ILE A 167 1.34 -11.01 2.18
CA ILE A 167 0.68 -10.15 1.18
C ILE A 167 -0.36 -10.92 0.36
N CYS A 168 -0.13 -12.20 0.04
CA CYS A 168 -1.13 -13.04 -0.61
C CYS A 168 -2.34 -13.27 0.31
N LYS A 169 -2.10 -13.49 1.62
CA LYS A 169 -3.17 -13.62 2.61
C LYS A 169 -3.98 -12.32 2.75
N ALA A 170 -3.31 -11.17 2.79
CA ALA A 170 -3.95 -9.86 2.83
C ALA A 170 -4.88 -9.63 1.63
N TYR A 171 -4.45 -10.04 0.43
CA TYR A 171 -5.32 -10.01 -0.74
C TYR A 171 -6.44 -11.06 -0.72
N ASN A 172 -6.23 -12.24 -0.13
CA ASN A 172 -7.33 -13.18 0.10
C ASN A 172 -8.42 -12.57 1.00
N TYR A 173 -8.06 -11.81 2.03
CA TYR A 173 -9.03 -11.05 2.84
C TYR A 173 -9.77 -10.01 2.00
N VAL A 174 -9.05 -9.24 1.16
CA VAL A 174 -9.68 -8.29 0.23
C VAL A 174 -10.68 -9.01 -0.68
N ILE A 175 -10.26 -10.09 -1.34
CA ILE A 175 -11.08 -10.84 -2.30
C ILE A 175 -12.32 -11.41 -1.62
N SER A 176 -12.17 -12.02 -0.45
CA SER A 176 -13.28 -12.61 0.31
C SER A 176 -14.32 -11.54 0.65
N PHE A 177 -13.88 -10.43 1.25
CA PHE A 177 -14.75 -9.30 1.56
C PHE A 177 -15.45 -8.74 0.31
N MET A 178 -14.73 -8.54 -0.79
CA MET A 178 -15.28 -7.98 -2.01
C MET A 178 -16.31 -8.94 -2.65
N LYS A 179 -16.11 -10.26 -2.55
CA LYS A 179 -17.08 -11.27 -3.01
C LYS A 179 -18.33 -11.28 -2.13
N GLU A 180 -18.16 -11.33 -0.81
CA GLU A 180 -19.26 -11.33 0.16
C GLU A 180 -20.12 -10.05 0.07
N SER A 181 -19.49 -8.91 -0.23
CA SER A 181 -20.17 -7.63 -0.40
C SER A 181 -20.75 -7.41 -1.81
N GLY A 182 -20.58 -8.36 -2.74
CA GLY A 182 -21.04 -8.23 -4.14
C GLY A 182 -20.24 -7.25 -5.00
N PHE A 183 -19.11 -6.74 -4.50
CA PHE A 183 -18.29 -5.70 -5.13
C PHE A 183 -17.13 -6.25 -5.97
N TYR A 184 -16.87 -7.55 -5.93
CA TYR A 184 -15.72 -8.17 -6.59
C TYR A 184 -15.67 -7.91 -8.09
N GLN A 185 -16.79 -8.12 -8.81
CA GLN A 185 -16.84 -7.91 -10.26
C GLN A 185 -16.74 -6.44 -10.62
N GLN A 186 -17.41 -5.57 -9.85
CA GLN A 186 -17.42 -4.13 -10.08
C GLN A 186 -16.01 -3.52 -9.98
N TYR A 187 -15.23 -3.96 -8.99
CA TYR A 187 -13.89 -3.43 -8.72
C TYR A 187 -12.75 -4.41 -9.05
N TYR A 188 -13.02 -5.39 -9.92
CA TYR A 188 -12.04 -6.41 -10.29
C TYR A 188 -10.74 -5.77 -10.77
N ASN A 189 -10.83 -4.74 -11.62
CA ASN A 189 -9.66 -4.08 -12.18
C ASN A 189 -8.79 -3.41 -11.12
N GLU A 190 -9.41 -2.75 -10.14
CA GLU A 190 -8.79 -2.00 -9.06
C GLU A 190 -8.12 -2.94 -8.05
N ILE A 191 -8.79 -4.05 -7.70
CA ILE A 191 -8.24 -5.11 -6.83
C ILE A 191 -7.02 -5.75 -7.50
N THR A 192 -7.16 -6.18 -8.76
CA THR A 192 -6.08 -6.77 -9.56
C THR A 192 -4.89 -5.83 -9.64
N TYR A 193 -5.13 -4.56 -9.97
CA TYR A 193 -4.06 -3.57 -10.02
C TYR A 193 -3.36 -3.37 -8.69
N GLY A 194 -4.12 -3.30 -7.58
CA GLY A 194 -3.54 -3.23 -6.25
C GLY A 194 -2.59 -4.41 -5.99
N ALA A 195 -3.04 -5.63 -6.28
CA ALA A 195 -2.25 -6.84 -6.09
C ALA A 195 -0.98 -6.81 -6.94
N VAL A 196 -1.11 -6.58 -8.24
CA VAL A 196 0.02 -6.51 -9.18
C VAL A 196 1.01 -5.44 -8.75
N ARG A 197 0.54 -4.22 -8.41
CA ARG A 197 1.42 -3.11 -8.00
C ARG A 197 2.24 -3.48 -6.76
N HIS A 198 1.60 -4.11 -5.77
CA HIS A 198 2.28 -4.59 -4.57
C HIS A 198 3.28 -5.72 -4.85
N PHE A 199 2.94 -6.63 -5.74
CA PHE A 199 3.74 -7.81 -6.04
C PHE A 199 4.97 -7.41 -6.85
N LEU A 200 4.77 -6.67 -7.95
CA LEU A 200 5.87 -6.21 -8.80
C LEU A 200 6.82 -5.26 -8.07
N PHE A 201 6.33 -4.45 -7.13
CA PHE A 201 7.21 -3.66 -6.27
C PHE A 201 8.16 -4.54 -5.44
N ARG A 202 7.65 -5.65 -4.87
CA ARG A 202 8.46 -6.58 -4.10
C ARG A 202 9.44 -7.35 -5.00
N ILE A 203 9.02 -7.77 -6.20
CA ILE A 203 9.91 -8.36 -7.20
C ILE A 203 11.04 -7.37 -7.58
N ARG A 204 10.72 -6.11 -7.84
CA ARG A 204 11.73 -5.07 -8.10
C ARG A 204 12.73 -4.93 -6.95
N LYS A 205 12.27 -5.01 -5.69
CA LYS A 205 13.16 -4.97 -4.51
C LYS A 205 14.10 -6.18 -4.45
N LEU A 206 13.68 -7.35 -4.95
CA LEU A 206 14.59 -8.50 -5.12
C LEU A 206 15.76 -8.15 -6.06
N LEU A 207 15.51 -7.36 -7.11
CA LEU A 207 16.56 -6.93 -8.05
C LEU A 207 17.50 -5.87 -7.50
N THR A 208 17.06 -5.06 -6.53
CA THR A 208 17.91 -4.00 -5.96
C THR A 208 18.69 -4.47 -4.73
N ASN A 209 18.18 -5.50 -4.03
CA ASN A 209 18.77 -6.06 -2.80
C ASN A 209 19.19 -7.53 -3.00
N TYR A 210 19.67 -7.86 -4.21
CA TYR A 210 19.96 -9.24 -4.63
C TYR A 210 21.11 -9.90 -3.84
N GLU A 211 22.01 -9.11 -3.27
CA GLU A 211 23.17 -9.54 -2.48
C GLU A 211 22.81 -10.35 -1.21
N THR A 212 21.54 -10.36 -0.81
CA THR A 212 21.06 -11.15 0.31
C THR A 212 21.09 -12.66 -0.01
N ARG A 213 21.87 -13.45 0.75
CA ARG A 213 21.97 -14.92 0.65
C ARG A 213 20.69 -15.63 1.11
N LYS A 214 19.62 -15.49 0.33
CA LYS A 214 18.27 -16.02 0.61
C LYS A 214 17.61 -16.58 -0.65
N LYS A 215 18.38 -17.28 -1.49
CA LYS A 215 17.92 -17.78 -2.80
C LYS A 215 16.62 -18.58 -2.70
N GLU A 216 16.58 -19.58 -1.84
CA GLU A 216 15.44 -20.48 -1.70
C GLU A 216 14.19 -19.70 -1.28
N LEU A 217 14.35 -18.76 -0.34
CA LEU A 217 13.24 -17.90 0.10
C LEU A 217 12.77 -16.95 -1.01
N LYS A 218 13.68 -16.42 -1.83
CA LYS A 218 13.35 -15.59 -3.00
C LYS A 218 12.59 -16.38 -4.05
N ILE A 219 13.05 -17.59 -4.38
CA ILE A 219 12.37 -18.50 -5.32
C ILE A 219 10.97 -18.81 -4.80
N GLN A 220 10.84 -19.28 -3.56
CA GLN A 220 9.54 -19.60 -2.96
C GLN A 220 8.60 -18.39 -2.93
N PHE A 221 9.14 -17.20 -2.65
CA PHE A 221 8.36 -15.97 -2.63
C PHE A 221 7.86 -15.60 -4.04
N THR A 222 8.76 -15.63 -5.02
CA THR A 222 8.44 -15.39 -6.43
C THR A 222 7.36 -16.36 -6.92
N GLU A 223 7.53 -17.65 -6.69
CA GLU A 223 6.55 -18.68 -7.04
C GLU A 223 5.19 -18.41 -6.38
N ALA A 224 5.18 -18.10 -5.09
CA ALA A 224 3.93 -17.80 -4.38
C ALA A 224 3.20 -16.59 -4.99
N LEU A 225 3.92 -15.53 -5.36
CA LEU A 225 3.33 -14.35 -5.99
C LEU A 225 2.74 -14.66 -7.37
N TYR A 226 3.49 -15.34 -8.25
CA TYR A 226 2.99 -15.66 -9.60
C TYR A 226 1.86 -16.68 -9.57
N ASN A 227 1.96 -17.73 -8.75
CA ASN A 227 0.86 -18.69 -8.61
C ASN A 227 -0.41 -18.00 -8.11
N PHE A 228 -0.30 -17.05 -7.18
CA PHE A 228 -1.44 -16.26 -6.73
C PHE A 228 -2.03 -15.42 -7.87
N LEU A 229 -1.21 -14.65 -8.59
CA LEU A 229 -1.68 -13.81 -9.70
C LEU A 229 -2.32 -14.64 -10.82
N ASP A 230 -1.65 -15.68 -11.28
CA ASP A 230 -2.09 -16.47 -12.42
C ASP A 230 -3.36 -17.28 -12.12
N HIS A 231 -3.54 -17.72 -10.87
CA HIS A 231 -4.75 -18.41 -10.43
C HIS A 231 -5.92 -17.45 -10.17
N THR A 232 -5.64 -16.31 -9.53
CA THR A 232 -6.68 -15.41 -9.01
C THR A 232 -7.12 -14.38 -10.04
N PHE A 233 -6.16 -13.92 -10.85
CA PHE A 233 -6.30 -12.85 -11.82
C PHE A 233 -5.65 -13.25 -13.15
N PRO A 234 -6.15 -14.26 -13.88
CA PRO A 234 -5.46 -14.84 -15.04
C PRO A 234 -5.15 -13.83 -16.17
N ASP A 235 -5.89 -12.73 -16.23
CA ASP A 235 -5.74 -11.62 -17.18
C ASP A 235 -5.01 -10.40 -16.58
N TRP A 236 -4.28 -10.56 -15.47
CA TRP A 236 -3.68 -9.45 -14.74
C TRP A 236 -2.71 -8.60 -15.57
N GLN A 237 -2.04 -9.18 -16.57
CA GLN A 237 -1.15 -8.45 -17.48
C GLN A 237 -1.93 -7.55 -18.46
N ASP A 238 -3.19 -7.89 -18.70
CA ASP A 238 -4.08 -7.20 -19.62
C ASP A 238 -4.95 -6.15 -18.94
N ASN A 239 -4.94 -6.14 -17.60
CA ASN A 239 -5.61 -5.16 -16.76
C ASN A 239 -5.26 -3.72 -17.19
N LYS A 240 -6.30 -2.90 -17.39
CA LYS A 240 -6.17 -1.52 -17.88
C LYS A 240 -5.23 -0.67 -17.01
N TYR A 241 -5.26 -0.79 -15.68
CA TYR A 241 -4.37 0.00 -14.82
C TYR A 241 -2.93 -0.51 -14.89
N VAL A 242 -2.73 -1.82 -14.95
CA VAL A 242 -1.39 -2.40 -15.11
C VAL A 242 -0.72 -1.88 -16.38
N ARG A 243 -1.47 -1.83 -17.49
CA ARG A 243 -0.96 -1.36 -18.79
C ARG A 243 -0.69 0.14 -18.86
N TYR A 244 -1.43 0.96 -18.12
CA TYR A 244 -1.43 2.41 -18.35
C TYR A 244 -0.96 3.27 -17.17
N THR A 245 -1.05 2.77 -15.92
CA THR A 245 -0.87 3.61 -14.71
C THR A 245 0.25 3.18 -13.78
N MET A 246 1.02 2.15 -14.13
CA MET A 246 2.18 1.70 -13.34
C MET A 246 3.29 2.77 -13.24
N PRO A 247 4.02 2.86 -12.11
CA PRO A 247 5.14 3.78 -11.97
C PRO A 247 6.25 3.52 -13.00
N ALA A 248 6.86 4.60 -13.51
CA ALA A 248 7.88 4.52 -14.57
C ALA A 248 9.02 3.50 -14.31
N PRO A 249 9.58 3.35 -13.09
CA PRO A 249 10.62 2.35 -12.84
C PRO A 249 10.12 0.89 -12.88
N VAL A 250 8.83 0.64 -12.63
CA VAL A 250 8.22 -0.68 -12.79
C VAL A 250 7.96 -0.94 -14.27
N VAL A 251 7.39 0.05 -14.97
CA VAL A 251 7.09 0.04 -16.40
C VAL A 251 8.32 -0.29 -17.26
N LYS A 252 9.45 0.39 -17.03
CA LYS A 252 10.68 0.16 -17.82
C LYS A 252 11.15 -1.29 -17.82
N MET A 253 10.87 -2.00 -16.74
CA MET A 253 11.27 -3.39 -16.55
C MET A 253 10.03 -4.31 -16.53
N PHE A 254 8.88 -3.85 -17.05
CA PHE A 254 7.63 -4.60 -16.96
C PHE A 254 7.74 -5.93 -17.68
N TYR A 255 8.33 -5.99 -18.88
CA TYR A 255 8.56 -7.24 -19.62
C TYR A 255 9.39 -8.26 -18.83
N PHE A 256 10.30 -7.79 -17.98
CA PHE A 256 11.02 -8.67 -17.06
C PHE A 256 10.15 -9.09 -15.86
N TYR A 257 9.47 -8.13 -15.22
CA TYR A 257 8.63 -8.39 -14.06
C TYR A 257 7.35 -9.16 -14.38
N SER A 258 6.91 -9.17 -15.63
CA SER A 258 5.68 -9.84 -16.05
C SER A 258 5.88 -11.33 -16.30
N ASP A 259 7.13 -11.78 -16.40
CA ASP A 259 7.47 -13.15 -16.72
C ASP A 259 8.15 -13.86 -15.54
N ARG A 260 7.54 -14.96 -15.10
CA ARG A 260 8.01 -15.78 -13.99
C ARG A 260 9.43 -16.30 -14.22
N GLN A 261 9.71 -16.80 -15.42
CA GLN A 261 10.99 -17.45 -15.74
C GLN A 261 12.12 -16.44 -15.79
N HIS A 262 11.88 -15.22 -16.29
CA HIS A 262 12.86 -14.12 -16.25
C HIS A 262 13.30 -13.83 -14.81
N VAL A 263 12.35 -13.70 -13.87
CA VAL A 263 12.68 -13.42 -12.46
C VAL A 263 13.42 -14.59 -11.80
N LEU A 264 13.00 -15.84 -12.05
CA LEU A 264 13.67 -17.01 -11.48
C LEU A 264 15.09 -17.19 -12.03
N ASN A 265 15.28 -17.00 -13.33
CA ASN A 265 16.61 -17.02 -13.97
C ASN A 265 17.53 -15.96 -13.37
N PHE A 266 17.02 -14.76 -13.11
CA PHE A 266 17.76 -13.70 -12.43
C PHE A 266 18.20 -14.10 -11.01
N ILE A 267 17.28 -14.67 -10.21
CA ILE A 267 17.59 -15.10 -8.84
C ILE A 267 18.69 -16.17 -8.85
N ASN A 268 18.59 -17.14 -9.76
CA ASN A 268 19.59 -18.20 -9.91
C ASN A 268 20.95 -17.64 -10.37
N HIS A 269 20.96 -16.67 -11.29
CA HIS A 269 22.18 -16.02 -11.74
C HIS A 269 22.87 -15.25 -10.61
N CYS A 270 22.13 -14.47 -9.82
CA CYS A 270 22.67 -13.68 -8.71
C CYS A 270 23.37 -14.50 -7.63
N ASP A 271 22.89 -15.73 -7.39
CA ASP A 271 23.47 -16.63 -6.39
C ASP A 271 24.92 -17.03 -6.70
N SER A 272 25.29 -17.00 -7.99
CA SER A 272 26.64 -17.32 -8.45
C SER A 272 27.61 -16.12 -8.38
N LEU A 273 27.12 -14.92 -8.05
CA LEU A 273 27.87 -13.68 -8.17
C LEU A 273 28.31 -13.11 -6.80
N PRO A 274 29.54 -12.55 -6.69
CA PRO A 274 29.97 -11.84 -5.50
C PRO A 274 29.11 -10.57 -5.26
N PRO A 275 28.76 -10.23 -3.99
CA PRO A 275 27.90 -9.09 -3.67
C PRO A 275 28.34 -7.74 -4.26
N GLN A 276 29.64 -7.54 -4.50
CA GLN A 276 30.22 -6.23 -4.82
C GLN A 276 30.22 -5.86 -6.31
N GLN A 277 29.79 -6.75 -7.21
CA GLN A 277 29.75 -6.45 -8.64
C GLN A 277 28.35 -5.95 -9.04
N LYS A 278 28.12 -4.63 -9.14
CA LYS A 278 26.83 -4.06 -9.63
C LYS A 278 26.82 -3.71 -11.11
N ASN A 279 27.98 -3.69 -11.77
CA ASN A 279 28.09 -3.23 -13.16
C ASN A 279 27.33 -4.15 -14.12
N TRP A 280 27.41 -5.47 -13.94
CA TRP A 280 26.70 -6.46 -14.77
C TRP A 280 25.18 -6.25 -14.79
N LEU A 281 24.61 -5.69 -13.70
CA LEU A 281 23.17 -5.47 -13.59
C LEU A 281 22.68 -4.44 -14.61
N LYS A 282 23.53 -3.50 -15.02
CA LYS A 282 23.20 -2.55 -16.09
C LYS A 282 23.01 -3.31 -17.40
N ASP A 283 23.98 -4.14 -17.75
CA ASP A 283 23.96 -4.92 -19.01
C ASP A 283 22.83 -5.94 -19.02
N TYR A 284 22.57 -6.61 -17.89
CA TYR A 284 21.47 -7.57 -17.75
C TYR A 284 20.09 -6.93 -17.98
N ARG A 285 19.90 -5.65 -17.62
CA ARG A 285 18.61 -4.95 -17.78
C ARG A 285 18.33 -4.50 -19.21
N VAL A 286 19.36 -4.23 -20.00
CA VAL A 286 19.23 -3.64 -21.36
C VAL A 286 18.24 -4.37 -22.26
N PRO A 287 18.25 -5.72 -22.37
CA PRO A 287 17.30 -6.43 -23.23
C PRO A 287 15.84 -6.24 -22.81
N PHE A 288 15.58 -6.12 -21.51
CA PHE A 288 14.22 -5.99 -20.97
C PHE A 288 13.69 -4.56 -21.10
N GLU A 289 14.54 -3.56 -20.91
CA GLU A 289 14.17 -2.15 -21.06
C GLU A 289 13.76 -1.80 -22.50
N LYS A 290 14.41 -2.42 -23.49
CA LYS A 290 14.10 -2.24 -24.92
C LYS A 290 12.81 -2.92 -25.37
N ASN A 291 12.33 -3.92 -24.62
CA ASN A 291 11.15 -4.73 -24.94
C ASN A 291 9.94 -4.40 -24.05
N SER A 292 9.89 -3.20 -23.47
CA SER A 292 8.78 -2.80 -22.62
C SER A 292 7.45 -2.88 -23.39
N LEU A 293 6.55 -3.79 -22.96
CA LEU A 293 5.17 -3.91 -23.46
C LEU A 293 4.31 -2.68 -23.15
N TYR A 294 4.80 -1.76 -22.31
CA TYR A 294 4.12 -0.53 -21.97
C TYR A 294 3.94 0.37 -23.19
N ARG A 295 2.67 0.59 -23.56
CA ARG A 295 2.27 1.57 -24.57
C ARG A 295 1.54 2.69 -23.84
N PRO A 296 2.18 3.83 -23.56
CA PRO A 296 1.48 4.97 -22.99
C PRO A 296 0.47 5.46 -24.03
N SER A 297 -0.81 5.20 -23.79
CA SER A 297 -1.91 5.89 -24.46
C SER A 297 -2.50 6.91 -23.49
N ASP A 298 -3.03 8.01 -24.03
CA ASP A 298 -3.76 9.01 -23.26
C ASP A 298 -5.05 8.37 -22.71
N LEU A 299 -5.03 7.93 -21.45
CA LEU A 299 -6.28 7.72 -20.71
C LEU A 299 -7.00 9.08 -20.68
N PRO A 300 -8.31 9.15 -21.00
CA PRO A 300 -9.08 10.42 -20.99
C PRO A 300 -8.99 11.14 -19.65
N GLU A 301 -8.88 10.38 -18.56
CA GLU A 301 -8.59 10.85 -17.22
C GLU A 301 -7.09 10.76 -16.97
N LYS A 302 -6.33 11.71 -17.51
CA LYS A 302 -4.96 11.99 -17.04
C LYS A 302 -5.02 12.62 -15.64
N THR A 303 -5.39 11.83 -14.64
CA THR A 303 -5.19 12.17 -13.24
C THR A 303 -4.50 10.99 -12.53
N ALA A 304 -3.57 11.33 -11.64
CA ALA A 304 -2.82 10.47 -10.71
C ALA A 304 -1.75 9.47 -11.20
N ALA A 305 -1.75 8.95 -12.44
CA ALA A 305 -0.78 7.91 -12.82
C ALA A 305 0.69 8.39 -12.78
N GLN A 306 0.93 9.69 -12.93
CA GLN A 306 2.29 10.27 -12.92
C GLN A 306 2.84 10.55 -11.50
N PHE A 307 2.02 10.49 -10.46
CA PHE A 307 2.36 11.06 -9.15
C PHE A 307 2.78 10.04 -8.09
N TYR A 308 2.63 8.74 -8.36
CA TYR A 308 3.27 7.73 -7.52
C TYR A 308 4.76 7.62 -7.87
N GLN A 309 5.54 8.64 -7.49
CA GLN A 309 6.87 8.39 -6.95
C GLN A 309 6.69 7.65 -5.61
N PHE A 310 6.34 6.37 -5.69
CA PHE A 310 6.35 5.38 -4.61
C PHE A 310 5.91 5.90 -3.22
N THR A 311 4.65 6.28 -3.06
CA THR A 311 3.98 6.22 -1.74
C THR A 311 3.30 4.86 -1.56
N PHE A 312 4.11 3.80 -1.68
CA PHE A 312 4.07 2.76 -0.67
C PHE A 312 5.21 3.06 0.30
N ALA A 313 4.88 3.77 1.37
CA ALA A 313 5.63 3.77 2.63
C ALA A 313 5.31 2.53 3.49
N SER A 314 4.91 1.42 2.86
CA SER A 314 5.25 0.11 3.36
C SER A 314 6.55 -0.14 2.64
N THR A 315 7.66 -0.20 3.39
CA THR A 315 9.00 -0.63 2.95
C THR A 315 9.92 0.39 2.20
N ILE A 316 10.82 1.04 2.95
CA ILE A 316 12.23 1.17 2.52
C ILE A 316 12.91 -0.18 2.65
#